data_AF-A0A291DD36-F1
#
_entry.id   AF-A0A291DD36-F1
#
_cell.length_a   1.000
_cell.length_b   1.000
_cell.length_c   1.000
_cell.angle_alpha   90.00
_cell.angle_beta   90.00
_cell.angle_gamma   90.00
#
_symmetry.space_group_name_H-M   'P 1'
#
loop_
_entity.id
_entity.type
_entity.pdbx_description
1 polymer ?
#
loop_
_entity_poly.entity_id
_entity_poly.type
_entity_poly.pdbx_seq_one_letter_code
_entity_poly.pdbx_strand_id
1 'polypeptide(L)'
;MTSVILNRRTLLSGGTLLGLGALLAACGQQAANEASASAAPSETASATPSEMTSASASTAASDASSASATPSPVITRGYSGGSKAPDGEYRGADPNGPAQNVPKPASPEDGYREKSNEGLRKTLNAWIEWNNYGAQTGDYSQARKFVDSSFTELLDSYEGLEALYKRGGWIIAGLDHYIADGNPWSEGETYYWKAYREWGYVMYIEPNGDWKSYENDRKDDDTWKFSFKYTSEGWKIIDFEQVDD
;
A
#
# COMPACT_ATOMS: atom_id res chain seq x y z
N MET A 1 -1.65 1.65 36.23
CA MET A 1 -1.20 1.27 34.87
C MET A 1 -2.37 0.55 34.22
N THR A 2 -3.04 1.18 33.26
CA THR A 2 -4.22 0.64 32.58
C THR A 2 -3.82 0.18 31.19
N SER A 3 -3.69 -1.14 30.99
CA SER A 3 -3.45 -1.71 29.67
C SER A 3 -4.67 -1.49 28.79
N VAL A 4 -4.57 -0.57 27.83
CA VAL A 4 -5.57 -0.45 26.76
C VAL A 4 -5.34 -1.61 25.81
N ILE A 5 -6.17 -2.65 25.94
CA ILE A 5 -6.25 -3.73 24.95
C ILE A 5 -6.98 -3.14 23.74
N LEU A 6 -6.24 -2.66 22.73
CA LEU A 6 -6.84 -2.36 21.43
C LEU A 6 -7.23 -3.70 20.78
N ASN A 7 -8.51 -3.84 20.45
CA ASN A 7 -9.00 -5.01 19.71
C ASN A 7 -8.32 -5.07 18.33
N ARG A 8 -7.93 -6.28 17.91
CA ARG A 8 -7.23 -6.54 16.63
C ARG A 8 -8.05 -6.26 15.35
N ARG A 9 -9.31 -5.81 15.50
CA ARG A 9 -10.35 -5.68 14.44
C ARG A 9 -10.19 -4.47 13.50
N THR A 10 -8.98 -3.94 13.29
CA THR A 10 -8.80 -2.69 12.48
C THR A 10 -7.47 -2.66 11.71
N LEU A 11 -6.86 -3.83 11.44
CA LEU A 11 -5.55 -3.90 10.78
C LEU A 11 -5.53 -4.65 9.44
N LEU A 12 -6.47 -5.56 9.16
CA LEU A 12 -6.56 -6.27 7.86
C LEU A 12 -7.81 -5.93 7.04
N SER A 13 -8.88 -5.41 7.64
CA SER A 13 -10.03 -4.85 6.92
C SER A 13 -9.80 -3.35 6.65
N GLY A 14 -9.79 -2.96 5.37
CA GLY A 14 -10.04 -1.63 4.75
C GLY A 14 -9.41 -0.31 5.26
N GLY A 15 -9.14 -0.15 6.56
CA GLY A 15 -9.49 1.11 7.25
C GLY A 15 -8.38 1.99 7.83
N THR A 16 -7.12 1.91 7.38
CA THR A 16 -6.01 2.73 7.96
C THR A 16 -5.33 3.72 6.99
N LEU A 17 -6.12 4.45 6.19
CA LEU A 17 -5.67 5.67 5.49
C LEU A 17 -5.83 6.97 6.32
N LEU A 18 -6.38 6.88 7.53
CA LEU A 18 -6.40 7.97 8.52
C LEU A 18 -5.00 8.20 9.13
N GLY A 19 -4.07 8.73 8.33
CA GLY A 19 -2.68 8.95 8.76
C GLY A 19 -1.89 10.04 8.01
N LEU A 20 -2.19 10.33 6.74
CA LEU A 20 -1.42 11.27 5.89
C LEU A 20 -1.73 12.77 6.15
N GLY A 21 -2.03 13.16 7.40
CA GLY A 21 -2.59 14.48 7.72
C GLY A 21 -1.85 15.33 8.76
N ALA A 22 -0.81 14.84 9.44
CA ALA A 22 -0.33 15.46 10.69
C ALA A 22 1.20 15.45 10.93
N LEU A 23 2.01 15.85 9.93
CA LEU A 23 3.47 16.06 10.11
C LEU A 23 3.95 17.44 9.61
N LEU A 24 3.31 18.52 10.04
CA LEU A 24 3.84 19.89 9.96
C LEU A 24 3.53 20.70 11.24
N ALA A 25 4.31 20.48 12.33
CA ALA A 25 4.48 21.43 13.45
C ALA A 25 5.52 20.99 14.50
N ALA A 26 6.82 20.89 14.15
CA ALA A 26 7.90 20.82 15.16
C ALA A 26 9.27 21.23 14.56
N CYS A 27 9.73 22.44 14.85
CA CYS A 27 11.08 22.91 14.53
C CYS A 27 11.85 23.22 15.83
N GLY A 28 13.13 22.82 15.91
CA GLY A 28 13.97 22.94 17.11
C GLY A 28 13.74 21.77 18.09
N GLN A 29 14.75 21.20 18.76
CA GLN A 29 16.07 21.75 19.16
C GLN A 29 17.14 20.63 19.28
N GLN A 30 18.42 21.00 19.39
CA GLN A 30 19.57 20.17 19.83
C GLN A 30 19.97 18.96 18.95
N ALA A 31 21.25 18.59 18.84
CA ALA A 31 22.50 19.30 19.12
C ALA A 31 23.65 18.69 18.29
N ALA A 32 24.77 19.40 18.15
CA ALA A 32 26.00 18.88 17.58
C ALA A 32 26.90 18.22 18.66
N ASN A 33 28.03 17.63 18.20
CA ASN A 33 29.06 16.96 19.00
C ASN A 33 28.65 15.58 19.58
N GLU A 34 29.54 14.57 19.70
CA GLU A 34 31.01 14.56 19.52
C GLU A 34 31.49 13.44 18.59
N ALA A 35 32.58 13.68 17.86
CA ALA A 35 33.45 12.64 17.31
C ALA A 35 34.72 12.58 18.17
N SER A 36 35.02 11.40 18.74
CA SER A 36 36.09 11.26 19.74
C SER A 36 37.48 11.44 19.12
N ALA A 37 38.31 12.28 19.75
CA ALA A 37 39.72 12.47 19.41
C ALA A 37 40.61 11.51 20.20
N SER A 38 41.55 10.84 19.52
CA SER A 38 42.68 10.15 20.15
C SER A 38 43.94 11.02 20.08
N ALA A 39 44.85 10.85 21.04
CA ALA A 39 45.91 11.82 21.34
C ALA A 39 47.21 11.65 20.53
N ALA A 40 48.05 12.69 20.61
CA ALA A 40 49.43 12.79 20.08
C ALA A 40 50.44 12.01 20.98
N PRO A 41 51.80 12.15 20.93
CA PRO A 41 52.68 13.16 20.29
C PRO A 41 53.71 12.51 19.30
N SER A 42 54.79 13.12 18.77
CA SER A 42 55.69 14.19 19.26
C SER A 42 56.55 14.84 18.16
N GLU A 43 57.03 16.06 18.43
CA GLU A 43 58.23 16.74 17.84
C GLU A 43 58.21 17.06 16.32
N THR A 44 58.98 18.03 15.78
CA THR A 44 60.05 18.90 16.31
C THR A 44 59.81 20.39 15.95
N ALA A 45 60.77 21.31 16.12
CA ALA A 45 60.50 22.74 16.35
C ALA A 45 61.17 23.77 15.38
N SER A 46 60.63 25.00 15.43
CA SER A 46 61.29 26.31 15.22
C SER A 46 61.65 26.81 13.81
N ALA A 47 61.01 27.92 13.36
CA ALA A 47 61.66 29.17 12.89
C ALA A 47 60.63 30.24 12.40
N THR A 48 61.01 31.52 12.45
CA THR A 48 60.28 32.72 11.97
C THR A 48 61.30 33.75 11.42
N PRO A 49 60.93 34.91 10.81
CA PRO A 49 59.70 35.37 10.14
C PRO A 49 59.95 35.91 8.68
N SER A 50 59.01 36.69 8.11
CA SER A 50 59.15 37.59 6.93
C SER A 50 59.31 36.93 5.54
N GLU A 51 58.91 37.46 4.36
CA GLU A 51 58.06 38.59 3.88
C GLU A 51 57.82 38.38 2.34
N MET A 52 57.12 39.17 1.49
CA MET A 52 56.48 40.51 1.52
C MET A 52 55.41 40.63 0.38
N THR A 53 54.42 41.53 0.50
CA THR A 53 53.52 42.06 -0.59
C THR A 53 52.57 41.04 -1.30
N SER A 54 51.49 41.41 -2.00
CA SER A 54 50.88 42.73 -2.33
C SER A 54 49.34 42.68 -2.34
N ALA A 55 48.70 43.85 -2.48
CA ALA A 55 47.26 44.06 -2.24
C ALA A 55 46.33 43.78 -3.43
N SER A 56 45.05 43.52 -3.12
CA SER A 56 43.88 44.16 -3.75
C SER A 56 42.67 44.06 -2.81
N ALA A 57 41.73 45.02 -2.89
CA ALA A 57 40.66 45.16 -1.91
C ALA A 57 39.26 45.28 -2.54
N SER A 58 38.30 44.65 -1.86
CA SER A 58 36.88 45.03 -1.73
C SER A 58 36.08 45.49 -2.95
N THR A 59 35.15 44.63 -3.37
CA THR A 59 33.74 45.03 -3.63
C THR A 59 32.80 44.01 -2.98
N ALA A 60 31.63 44.46 -2.53
CA ALA A 60 30.68 43.65 -1.76
C ALA A 60 29.52 43.13 -2.62
N ALA A 61 29.05 41.93 -2.31
CA ALA A 61 27.70 41.48 -2.64
C ALA A 61 27.20 40.62 -1.47
N SER A 62 26.09 41.03 -0.85
CA SER A 62 25.41 40.25 0.18
C SER A 62 24.36 39.38 -0.49
N ASP A 63 24.64 38.09 -0.67
CA ASP A 63 23.61 37.10 -1.01
C ASP A 63 23.46 36.12 0.14
N ALA A 64 22.29 36.16 0.78
CA ALA A 64 21.92 35.22 1.82
C ALA A 64 21.46 33.92 1.15
N SER A 65 22.43 33.06 0.81
CA SER A 65 22.20 31.78 0.13
C SER A 65 21.01 31.03 0.74
N SER A 66 19.92 30.97 -0.02
CA SER A 66 18.67 30.34 0.39
C SER A 66 18.92 28.94 0.93
N ALA A 67 18.28 28.59 2.04
CA ALA A 67 18.36 27.25 2.59
C ALA A 67 17.84 26.26 1.54
N SER A 68 18.76 25.50 0.94
CA SER A 68 18.44 24.48 -0.05
C SER A 68 17.68 23.34 0.62
N ALA A 69 16.36 23.49 0.71
CA ALA A 69 15.46 22.37 0.92
C ALA A 69 15.64 21.41 -0.26
N THR A 70 16.45 20.37 -0.05
CA THR A 70 16.65 19.30 -1.03
C THR A 70 15.27 18.78 -1.43
N PRO A 71 14.86 18.91 -2.71
CA PRO A 71 13.55 18.42 -3.11
C PRO A 71 13.53 16.91 -2.89
N SER A 72 12.58 16.43 -2.08
CA SER A 72 12.35 15.00 -1.90
C SER A 72 12.22 14.37 -3.29
N PRO A 73 12.95 13.29 -3.60
CA PRO A 73 12.97 12.74 -4.95
C PRO A 73 11.55 12.25 -5.29
N VAL A 74 10.88 12.96 -6.20
CA VAL A 74 9.68 12.45 -6.84
C VAL A 74 10.13 11.25 -7.66
N ILE A 75 9.81 10.05 -7.21
CA ILE A 75 10.04 8.83 -7.96
C ILE A 75 9.04 8.86 -9.11
N THR A 76 9.48 9.43 -10.24
CA THR A 76 8.73 9.41 -11.50
C THR A 76 8.38 7.97 -11.80
N ARG A 77 7.09 7.61 -11.66
CA ARG A 77 6.58 6.24 -11.78
C ARG A 77 7.24 5.51 -12.94
N GLY A 78 8.09 4.54 -12.63
CA GLY A 78 8.80 3.75 -13.60
C GLY A 78 7.94 2.60 -14.13
N TYR A 79 8.62 1.68 -14.81
CA TYR A 79 8.06 0.42 -15.26
C TYR A 79 8.66 -0.71 -14.42
N SER A 80 7.87 -1.73 -14.07
CA SER A 80 8.41 -2.91 -13.40
C SER A 80 9.45 -3.66 -14.26
N GLY A 81 10.50 -4.17 -13.64
CA GLY A 81 11.69 -4.64 -14.35
C GLY A 81 12.45 -3.50 -15.06
N GLY A 82 12.32 -2.26 -14.60
CA GLY A 82 13.05 -1.07 -15.06
C GLY A 82 12.78 -0.64 -16.51
N SER A 83 11.83 -1.27 -17.20
CA SER A 83 11.61 -1.09 -18.64
C SER A 83 10.16 -1.41 -19.04
N LYS A 84 9.63 -0.72 -20.06
CA LYS A 84 8.32 -1.06 -20.62
C LYS A 84 8.35 -2.50 -21.13
N ALA A 85 7.42 -3.32 -20.68
CA ALA A 85 7.24 -4.67 -21.18
C ALA A 85 6.80 -4.66 -22.66
N PRO A 86 7.21 -5.67 -23.46
CA PRO A 86 6.56 -5.99 -24.74
C PRO A 86 5.05 -6.12 -24.57
N ASP A 87 4.27 -5.72 -25.59
CA ASP A 87 2.81 -5.70 -25.47
C ASP A 87 2.26 -7.13 -25.25
N GLY A 88 1.55 -7.33 -24.14
CA GLY A 88 1.05 -8.65 -23.70
C GLY A 88 1.98 -9.46 -22.78
N GLU A 89 3.24 -9.06 -22.59
CA GLU A 89 4.13 -9.68 -21.59
C GLU A 89 3.77 -9.15 -20.19
N TYR A 90 3.05 -9.95 -19.39
CA TYR A 90 2.75 -9.59 -18.01
C TYR A 90 4.02 -9.50 -17.16
N ARG A 91 4.14 -8.40 -16.41
CA ARG A 91 5.14 -8.24 -15.34
C ARG A 91 4.43 -7.78 -14.08
N GLY A 92 4.65 -8.48 -12.97
CA GLY A 92 4.17 -8.03 -11.66
C GLY A 92 4.76 -6.66 -11.26
N ALA A 93 4.17 -6.03 -10.26
CA ALA A 93 4.71 -4.80 -9.68
C ALA A 93 6.00 -5.09 -8.90
N ASP A 94 6.92 -4.13 -8.89
CA ASP A 94 8.19 -4.19 -8.16
C ASP A 94 8.57 -2.78 -7.62
N PRO A 95 9.70 -2.60 -6.93
CA PRO A 95 10.11 -1.27 -6.43
C PRO A 95 10.41 -0.22 -7.52
N ASN A 96 10.43 -0.58 -8.81
CA ASN A 96 10.60 0.36 -9.93
C ASN A 96 9.26 0.88 -10.47
N GLY A 97 8.16 0.11 -10.33
CA GLY A 97 6.85 0.54 -10.81
C GLY A 97 5.71 -0.48 -10.65
N PRO A 98 4.48 -0.06 -10.99
CA PRO A 98 3.29 -0.91 -10.99
C PRO A 98 3.39 -2.06 -12.00
N ALA A 99 2.48 -3.03 -11.85
CA ALA A 99 2.36 -4.16 -12.76
C ALA A 99 2.03 -3.70 -14.20
N GLN A 100 2.56 -4.43 -15.18
CA GLN A 100 2.42 -4.15 -16.60
C GLN A 100 1.68 -5.28 -17.30
N ASN A 101 0.87 -4.94 -18.31
CA ASN A 101 0.09 -5.87 -19.11
C ASN A 101 -0.74 -6.86 -18.26
N VAL A 102 -1.28 -6.39 -17.14
CA VAL A 102 -2.12 -7.19 -16.23
C VAL A 102 -3.28 -7.82 -17.03
N PRO A 103 -3.39 -9.16 -17.09
CA PRO A 103 -4.49 -9.81 -17.79
C PRO A 103 -5.82 -9.34 -17.23
N LYS A 104 -6.71 -8.86 -18.10
CA LYS A 104 -8.05 -8.42 -17.70
C LYS A 104 -8.93 -9.65 -17.47
N PRO A 105 -9.53 -9.83 -16.28
CA PRO A 105 -10.41 -10.98 -16.00
C PRO A 105 -11.60 -11.07 -16.96
N ALA A 106 -12.25 -12.22 -16.96
CA ALA A 106 -13.51 -12.40 -17.68
C ALA A 106 -14.58 -11.43 -17.13
N SER A 107 -15.46 -10.95 -18.03
CA SER A 107 -16.69 -10.32 -17.56
C SER A 107 -17.58 -11.40 -16.94
N PRO A 108 -18.26 -11.16 -15.81
CA PRO A 108 -19.17 -12.15 -15.23
C PRO A 108 -20.29 -12.46 -16.23
N GLU A 109 -20.34 -13.71 -16.67
CA GLU A 109 -21.27 -14.21 -17.68
C GLU A 109 -22.62 -14.62 -17.06
N ASP A 110 -23.42 -15.40 -17.79
CA ASP A 110 -24.60 -16.06 -17.23
C ASP A 110 -24.21 -17.10 -16.16
N GLY A 111 -25.16 -17.48 -15.30
CA GLY A 111 -24.92 -18.38 -14.17
C GLY A 111 -24.32 -17.71 -12.91
N TYR A 112 -23.55 -16.62 -13.06
CA TYR A 112 -23.09 -15.81 -11.91
C TYR A 112 -24.27 -15.21 -11.13
N ARG A 113 -25.35 -14.84 -11.84
CA ARG A 113 -26.55 -14.21 -11.29
C ARG A 113 -27.61 -15.18 -10.77
N GLU A 114 -27.40 -16.50 -10.82
CA GLU A 114 -28.41 -17.45 -10.33
C GLU A 114 -28.51 -17.45 -8.80
N LYS A 115 -29.73 -17.51 -8.25
CA LYS A 115 -29.95 -17.67 -6.79
C LYS A 115 -29.66 -19.11 -6.32
N SER A 116 -28.41 -19.54 -6.49
CA SER A 116 -27.90 -20.85 -6.12
C SER A 116 -26.55 -20.72 -5.42
N ASN A 117 -26.16 -21.75 -4.65
CA ASN A 117 -24.82 -21.82 -4.05
C ASN A 117 -23.71 -21.85 -5.11
N GLU A 118 -24.01 -22.22 -6.36
CA GLU A 118 -23.06 -22.14 -7.47
C GLU A 118 -22.90 -20.69 -7.97
N GLY A 119 -23.99 -19.94 -8.14
CA GLY A 119 -23.96 -18.53 -8.50
C GLY A 119 -23.25 -17.66 -7.45
N LEU A 120 -23.43 -17.96 -6.16
CA LEU A 120 -22.72 -17.30 -5.05
C LEU A 120 -21.22 -17.54 -5.16
N ARG A 121 -20.78 -18.80 -5.35
CA ARG A 121 -19.36 -19.15 -5.51
C ARG A 121 -18.74 -18.49 -6.74
N LYS A 122 -19.42 -18.54 -7.89
CA LYS A 122 -19.00 -17.84 -9.12
C LYS A 122 -18.85 -16.33 -8.87
N THR A 123 -19.81 -15.72 -8.17
CA THR A 123 -19.74 -14.29 -7.80
C THR A 123 -18.53 -13.97 -6.95
N LEU A 124 -18.23 -14.74 -5.89
CA LEU A 124 -17.04 -14.48 -5.07
C LEU A 124 -15.76 -14.66 -5.87
N ASN A 125 -15.65 -15.71 -6.70
CA ASN A 125 -14.46 -15.94 -7.53
C ASN A 125 -14.21 -14.78 -8.51
N ALA A 126 -15.23 -14.29 -9.23
CA ALA A 126 -15.06 -13.12 -10.09
C ALA A 126 -14.77 -11.84 -9.29
N TRP A 127 -15.36 -11.67 -8.10
CA TRP A 127 -14.97 -10.56 -7.23
C TRP A 127 -13.48 -10.63 -6.86
N ILE A 128 -12.94 -11.80 -6.49
CA ILE A 128 -11.51 -12.00 -6.20
C ILE A 128 -10.64 -11.66 -7.42
N GLU A 129 -10.98 -12.17 -8.61
CA GLU A 129 -10.24 -11.87 -9.85
C GLU A 129 -10.21 -10.37 -10.15
N TRP A 130 -11.35 -9.68 -10.01
CA TRP A 130 -11.44 -8.24 -10.23
C TRP A 130 -10.84 -7.41 -9.08
N ASN A 131 -10.84 -7.91 -7.85
CA ASN A 131 -10.16 -7.29 -6.70
C ASN A 131 -8.64 -7.32 -6.91
N ASN A 132 -8.12 -8.46 -7.36
CA ASN A 132 -6.72 -8.66 -7.73
C ASN A 132 -6.32 -7.83 -8.96
N TYR A 133 -7.22 -7.65 -9.94
CA TYR A 133 -6.99 -6.72 -11.06
C TYR A 133 -6.88 -5.27 -10.55
N GLY A 134 -7.80 -4.84 -9.68
CA GLY A 134 -7.77 -3.53 -9.04
C GLY A 134 -6.50 -3.31 -8.21
N ALA A 135 -6.07 -4.31 -7.44
CA ALA A 135 -4.85 -4.24 -6.64
C ALA A 135 -3.59 -4.03 -7.48
N GLN A 136 -3.54 -4.56 -8.70
CA GLN A 136 -2.38 -4.40 -9.59
C GLN A 136 -2.40 -3.10 -10.42
N THR A 137 -3.60 -2.64 -10.81
CA THR A 137 -3.79 -1.58 -11.81
C THR A 137 -4.33 -0.26 -11.27
N GLY A 138 -4.96 -0.27 -10.10
CA GLY A 138 -5.78 0.80 -9.58
C GLY A 138 -7.21 0.85 -10.12
N ASP A 139 -7.64 -0.08 -11.00
CA ASP A 139 -9.01 -0.13 -11.54
C ASP A 139 -9.91 -1.12 -10.77
N TYR A 140 -10.54 -0.63 -9.70
CA TYR A 140 -11.55 -1.37 -8.94
C TYR A 140 -12.97 -1.31 -9.54
N SER A 141 -13.16 -0.70 -10.73
CA SER A 141 -14.50 -0.40 -11.28
C SER A 141 -15.38 -1.62 -11.56
N GLN A 142 -14.80 -2.81 -11.71
CA GLN A 142 -15.54 -4.06 -11.86
C GLN A 142 -15.73 -4.77 -10.52
N ALA A 143 -14.72 -4.80 -9.65
CA ALA A 143 -14.82 -5.38 -8.30
C ALA A 143 -15.97 -4.72 -7.51
N ARG A 144 -16.06 -3.38 -7.61
CA ARG A 144 -17.11 -2.54 -7.01
C ARG A 144 -18.54 -2.93 -7.43
N LYS A 145 -18.74 -3.68 -8.53
CA LYS A 145 -20.07 -4.12 -8.99
C LYS A 145 -20.63 -5.32 -8.21
N PHE A 146 -19.76 -6.14 -7.63
CA PHE A 146 -20.14 -7.29 -6.79
C PHE A 146 -20.36 -6.89 -5.33
N VAL A 147 -19.92 -5.69 -4.93
CA VAL A 147 -20.08 -5.12 -3.60
C VAL A 147 -21.42 -4.36 -3.53
N ASP A 148 -22.10 -4.42 -2.38
CA ASP A 148 -23.29 -3.61 -2.13
C ASP A 148 -22.94 -2.21 -1.61
N SER A 149 -23.78 -1.22 -1.89
CA SER A 149 -23.61 0.14 -1.37
C SER A 149 -23.67 0.25 0.16
N SER A 150 -24.14 -0.77 0.88
CA SER A 150 -24.04 -0.82 2.35
C SER A 150 -22.63 -1.10 2.88
N PHE A 151 -21.73 -1.72 2.08
CA PHE A 151 -20.41 -2.13 2.55
C PHE A 151 -19.38 -0.99 2.42
N THR A 152 -19.63 0.12 3.11
CA THR A 152 -18.85 1.36 2.96
C THR A 152 -17.36 1.16 3.23
N GLU A 153 -16.98 0.36 4.23
CA GLU A 153 -15.56 0.13 4.56
C GLU A 153 -14.74 -0.41 3.37
N LEU A 154 -15.28 -1.39 2.63
CA LEU A 154 -14.63 -1.91 1.43
C LEU A 154 -14.62 -0.88 0.29
N LEU A 155 -15.72 -0.15 0.11
CA LEU A 155 -15.88 0.86 -0.94
C LEU A 155 -14.94 2.08 -0.74
N ASP A 156 -14.77 2.51 0.51
CA ASP A 156 -13.85 3.57 0.95
C ASP A 156 -12.40 3.10 0.77
N SER A 157 -12.10 1.83 1.08
CA SER A 157 -10.77 1.25 0.83
C SER A 157 -10.41 1.30 -0.65
N TYR A 158 -11.35 0.97 -1.55
CA TYR A 158 -11.15 1.07 -2.99
C TYR A 158 -10.89 2.52 -3.44
N GLU A 159 -11.61 3.51 -2.89
CA GLU A 159 -11.32 4.92 -3.19
C GLU A 159 -9.92 5.34 -2.72
N GLY A 160 -9.47 4.85 -1.56
CA GLY A 160 -8.13 5.07 -1.04
C GLY A 160 -7.01 4.45 -1.89
N LEU A 161 -7.21 3.24 -2.40
CA LEU A 161 -6.26 2.55 -3.27
C LEU A 161 -6.29 3.10 -4.71
N GLU A 162 -7.46 3.44 -5.23
CA GLU A 162 -7.58 4.25 -6.46
C GLU A 162 -6.84 5.59 -6.31
N ALA A 163 -6.94 6.25 -5.15
CA ALA A 163 -6.23 7.50 -4.87
C ALA A 163 -4.71 7.32 -4.78
N LEU A 164 -4.20 6.15 -4.35
CA LEU A 164 -2.77 5.80 -4.40
C LEU A 164 -2.30 5.72 -5.86
N TYR A 165 -3.04 4.99 -6.70
CA TYR A 165 -2.75 4.88 -8.12
C TYR A 165 -2.92 6.20 -8.90
N LYS A 166 -3.84 7.08 -8.48
CA LYS A 166 -4.01 8.43 -9.05
C LYS A 166 -2.86 9.38 -8.69
N ARG A 167 -2.28 9.30 -7.47
CA ARG A 167 -1.16 10.17 -7.06
C ARG A 167 0.23 9.71 -7.52
N GLY A 168 0.37 8.46 -7.97
CA GLY A 168 1.61 7.92 -8.56
C GLY A 168 2.12 6.62 -7.94
N GLY A 169 1.63 6.27 -6.75
CA GLY A 169 1.99 5.06 -6.01
C GLY A 169 1.40 3.77 -6.61
N TRP A 170 1.70 2.63 -6.01
CA TRP A 170 1.23 1.31 -6.44
C TRP A 170 1.31 0.25 -5.32
N ILE A 171 0.77 -0.94 -5.58
CA ILE A 171 0.83 -2.09 -4.66
C ILE A 171 1.75 -3.16 -5.25
N ILE A 172 2.48 -3.88 -4.37
CA ILE A 172 3.30 -5.05 -4.68
C ILE A 172 2.78 -6.23 -3.84
N ALA A 173 2.71 -7.41 -4.47
CA ALA A 173 2.02 -8.59 -3.92
C ALA A 173 0.58 -8.27 -3.49
N GLY A 174 0.13 -8.75 -2.33
CA GLY A 174 -1.22 -8.48 -1.81
C GLY A 174 -2.38 -9.05 -2.60
N LEU A 175 -2.13 -10.01 -3.49
CA LEU A 175 -3.19 -10.69 -4.24
C LEU A 175 -3.90 -11.71 -3.34
N ASP A 176 -5.22 -11.67 -3.36
CA ASP A 176 -6.09 -12.57 -2.63
C ASP A 176 -6.17 -13.94 -3.31
N HIS A 177 -5.92 -15.01 -2.55
CA HIS A 177 -6.31 -16.38 -2.91
C HIS A 177 -7.17 -16.93 -1.76
N TYR A 178 -8.44 -17.25 -2.03
CA TYR A 178 -9.36 -17.78 -1.03
C TYR A 178 -9.68 -19.25 -1.31
N ILE A 179 -9.38 -20.12 -0.34
CA ILE A 179 -9.72 -21.54 -0.36
C ILE A 179 -11.06 -21.73 0.35
N ALA A 180 -11.97 -22.43 -0.31
CA ALA A 180 -13.31 -22.73 0.18
C ALA A 180 -13.29 -23.54 1.50
N ASP A 181 -13.84 -22.98 2.57
CA ASP A 181 -14.21 -23.76 3.76
C ASP A 181 -15.69 -24.16 3.65
N GLY A 182 -15.91 -25.45 3.38
CA GLY A 182 -17.24 -26.05 3.32
C GLY A 182 -18.17 -25.50 2.23
N ASN A 183 -19.47 -25.45 2.58
CA ASN A 183 -20.55 -25.02 1.70
C ASN A 183 -21.16 -23.70 2.18
N PRO A 184 -21.58 -22.81 1.26
CA PRO A 184 -22.37 -21.65 1.61
C PRO A 184 -23.68 -22.05 2.32
N TRP A 185 -24.06 -21.29 3.33
CA TRP A 185 -25.32 -21.45 4.07
C TRP A 185 -26.11 -20.13 4.10
N SER A 186 -27.25 -20.12 4.79
CA SER A 186 -28.12 -18.94 4.88
C SER A 186 -28.85 -18.87 6.22
N GLU A 187 -28.98 -17.66 6.76
CA GLU A 187 -29.73 -17.37 7.98
C GLU A 187 -30.67 -16.19 7.70
N GLY A 188 -31.98 -16.44 7.72
CA GLY A 188 -32.98 -15.46 7.25
C GLY A 188 -32.81 -15.17 5.75
N GLU A 189 -32.53 -13.91 5.41
CA GLU A 189 -32.31 -13.46 4.02
C GLU A 189 -30.82 -13.32 3.65
N THR A 190 -29.92 -13.44 4.63
CA THR A 190 -28.47 -13.35 4.45
C THR A 190 -27.88 -14.71 4.14
N TYR A 191 -26.90 -14.73 3.24
CA TYR A 191 -26.14 -15.92 2.86
C TYR A 191 -24.69 -15.75 3.28
N TYR A 192 -24.01 -16.83 3.64
CA TYR A 192 -22.65 -16.81 4.15
C TYR A 192 -21.79 -17.89 3.51
N TRP A 193 -20.47 -17.67 3.48
CA TRP A 193 -19.49 -18.69 3.14
C TRP A 193 -18.19 -18.43 3.91
N LYS A 194 -17.62 -19.47 4.54
CA LYS A 194 -16.26 -19.40 5.09
C LYS A 194 -15.25 -19.66 3.96
N ALA A 195 -14.14 -18.94 3.96
CA ALA A 195 -13.00 -19.21 3.12
C ALA A 195 -11.70 -18.79 3.80
N TYR A 196 -10.69 -19.65 3.75
CA TYR A 196 -9.35 -19.38 4.27
C TYR A 196 -8.54 -18.58 3.24
N ARG A 197 -7.84 -17.53 3.68
CA ARG A 197 -7.09 -16.61 2.81
C ARG A 197 -5.61 -17.00 2.74
N GLU A 198 -5.19 -17.59 1.63
CA GLU A 198 -3.77 -17.72 1.32
C GLU A 198 -3.20 -16.37 0.84
N TRP A 199 -2.38 -15.74 1.68
CA TRP A 199 -1.55 -14.60 1.32
C TRP A 199 -0.18 -14.68 2.00
N GLY A 200 0.81 -13.98 1.44
CA GLY A 200 2.20 -13.96 1.96
C GLY A 200 2.62 -12.61 2.52
N TYR A 201 2.47 -11.55 1.71
CA TYR A 201 2.66 -10.17 2.12
C TYR A 201 1.91 -9.23 1.17
N VAL A 202 1.79 -7.96 1.57
CA VAL A 202 1.42 -6.84 0.71
C VAL A 202 2.34 -5.66 1.01
N MET A 203 2.70 -4.87 0.01
CA MET A 203 3.46 -3.64 0.19
C MET A 203 2.90 -2.51 -0.66
N TYR A 204 2.69 -1.36 -0.03
CA TYR A 204 2.20 -0.13 -0.65
C TYR A 204 3.38 0.82 -0.86
N ILE A 205 3.57 1.31 -2.09
CA ILE A 205 4.59 2.28 -2.48
C ILE A 205 3.95 3.64 -2.74
N GLU A 206 4.42 4.69 -2.09
CA GLU A 206 4.01 6.09 -2.33
C GLU A 206 4.87 6.76 -3.44
N PRO A 207 4.40 7.85 -4.08
CA PRO A 207 5.09 8.51 -5.21
C PRO A 207 6.49 9.07 -4.92
N ASN A 208 6.86 9.20 -3.64
CA ASN A 208 8.17 9.65 -3.18
C ASN A 208 9.13 8.49 -2.85
N GLY A 209 8.69 7.24 -3.00
CA GLY A 209 9.47 6.04 -2.64
C GLY A 209 9.33 5.59 -1.19
N ASP A 210 8.56 6.30 -0.35
CA ASP A 210 8.17 5.77 0.96
C ASP A 210 7.28 4.54 0.77
N TRP A 211 7.33 3.59 1.71
CA TRP A 211 6.56 2.36 1.61
C TRP A 211 6.11 1.83 2.98
N LYS A 212 5.08 0.98 2.94
CA LYS A 212 4.60 0.22 4.10
C LYS A 212 4.27 -1.21 3.68
N SER A 213 4.87 -2.21 4.33
CA SER A 213 4.51 -3.61 4.15
C SER A 213 3.63 -4.13 5.31
N TYR A 214 2.94 -5.23 5.04
CA TYR A 214 2.35 -6.13 6.03
C TYR A 214 2.63 -7.55 5.57
N GLU A 215 3.02 -8.43 6.49
CA GLU A 215 3.43 -9.81 6.20
C GLU A 215 2.54 -10.81 6.95
N ASN A 216 2.37 -12.01 6.40
CA ASN A 216 1.59 -13.07 7.01
C ASN A 216 2.49 -13.99 7.86
N ASP A 217 2.62 -13.63 9.14
CA ASP A 217 3.37 -14.38 10.14
C ASP A 217 2.63 -15.66 10.62
N ARG A 218 1.32 -15.80 10.41
CA ARG A 218 0.46 -16.84 11.02
C ARG A 218 -0.57 -17.39 10.03
N LYS A 219 -0.24 -18.54 9.43
CA LYS A 219 -1.05 -19.23 8.42
C LYS A 219 -2.07 -20.19 9.03
N ASP A 220 -2.52 -19.86 10.24
CA ASP A 220 -3.43 -20.63 11.10
C ASP A 220 -4.57 -19.76 11.69
N ASP A 221 -4.66 -18.46 11.34
CA ASP A 221 -5.76 -17.58 11.75
C ASP A 221 -6.41 -16.76 10.60
N ASP A 222 -6.13 -17.08 9.33
CA ASP A 222 -6.60 -16.37 8.12
C ASP A 222 -7.98 -16.83 7.59
N THR A 223 -8.89 -17.32 8.43
CA THR A 223 -10.25 -17.73 8.00
C THR A 223 -11.21 -16.53 7.99
N TRP A 224 -11.91 -16.32 6.87
CA TRP A 224 -12.86 -15.22 6.67
C TRP A 224 -14.27 -15.74 6.42
N LYS A 225 -15.26 -15.15 7.09
CA LYS A 225 -16.69 -15.36 6.82
C LYS A 225 -17.20 -14.21 5.96
N PHE A 226 -17.47 -14.49 4.69
CA PHE A 226 -18.15 -13.57 3.78
C PHE A 226 -19.66 -13.57 4.03
N SER A 227 -20.26 -12.39 3.95
CA SER A 227 -21.70 -12.17 4.05
C SER A 227 -22.24 -11.63 2.72
N PHE A 228 -23.34 -12.19 2.24
CA PHE A 228 -23.96 -11.88 0.95
C PHE A 228 -25.46 -11.66 1.09
N LYS A 229 -26.02 -10.86 0.17
CA LYS A 229 -27.47 -10.87 -0.13
C LYS A 229 -27.70 -11.11 -1.62
N TYR A 230 -28.89 -11.60 -1.96
CA TYR A 230 -29.32 -11.75 -3.35
C TYR A 230 -30.24 -10.60 -3.75
N THR A 231 -29.95 -9.94 -4.87
CA THR A 231 -30.66 -8.76 -5.38
C THR A 231 -31.19 -8.99 -6.79
N SER A 232 -31.95 -8.02 -7.33
CA SER A 232 -32.35 -8.02 -8.74
C SER A 232 -31.17 -7.92 -9.73
N GLU A 233 -29.96 -7.57 -9.28
CA GLU A 233 -28.75 -7.55 -10.10
C GLU A 233 -27.93 -8.86 -10.01
N GLY A 234 -28.35 -9.79 -9.13
CA GLY A 234 -27.61 -10.97 -8.72
C GLY A 234 -27.11 -10.88 -7.27
N TRP A 235 -26.11 -11.70 -6.93
CA TRP A 235 -25.45 -11.67 -5.63
C TRP A 235 -24.67 -10.38 -5.37
N LYS A 236 -24.66 -9.94 -4.11
CA LYS A 236 -23.84 -8.82 -3.62
C LYS A 236 -23.16 -9.21 -2.31
N ILE A 237 -21.86 -8.92 -2.20
CA ILE A 237 -21.12 -8.96 -0.93
C ILE A 237 -21.55 -7.73 -0.11
N ILE A 238 -21.95 -7.96 1.14
CA ILE A 238 -22.43 -6.90 2.05
C ILE A 238 -21.48 -6.65 3.23
N ASP A 239 -20.63 -7.62 3.55
CA ASP A 239 -19.67 -7.60 4.65
C ASP A 239 -18.71 -8.80 4.53
N PHE A 240 -17.54 -8.74 5.17
CA PHE A 240 -16.74 -9.92 5.51
C PHE A 240 -15.94 -9.68 6.81
N GLU A 241 -15.90 -10.67 7.69
CA GLU A 241 -15.11 -10.61 8.93
C GLU A 241 -14.19 -11.82 9.08
N GLN A 242 -13.00 -11.59 9.67
CA GLN A 242 -12.10 -12.65 10.10
C GLN A 242 -12.73 -13.40 11.29
N VAL A 243 -12.66 -14.73 11.28
CA VAL A 243 -13.25 -15.61 12.29
C VAL A 243 -12.24 -16.68 12.71
N ASP A 244 -12.32 -17.10 13.98
CA ASP A 244 -11.68 -18.34 14.43
C ASP A 244 -12.36 -19.56 13.76
N ASP A 245 -11.64 -20.68 13.62
CA ASP A 245 -12.07 -21.88 12.86
C ASP A 245 -13.23 -22.69 13.49
#